data_AF-A0A1I0EYP2-F1
#
_entry.id   AF-A0A1I0EYP2-F1
#
_cell.length_a   1.000
_cell.length_b   1.000
_cell.length_c   1.000
_cell.angle_alpha   90.00
_cell.angle_beta   90.00
_cell.angle_gamma   90.00
#
_symmetry.space_group_name_H-M   'P 1'
#
loop_
_entity.id
_entity.type
_entity.pdbx_description
1 polymer ?
#
loop_
_entity_poly.entity_id
_entity_poly.type
_entity_poly.pdbx_seq_one_letter_code
_entity_poly.pdbx_strand_id
1 'polypeptide(L)'
;MAKKRTAYLLFLLLISACAINNHGFVKSRYFENDNSFLVTQESWGGFISTQFTDRGLVLGYTKRMKIYPKLERKNILSIKKFLQQINDNNFVEISKDEISFEKKKPYAWIEKNQGIVVHANSLKTGLSAGIESRSILRIPPDFDGAFLITRDHMGSIKASIQSSIQQH
;
A
#
# COMPACT_ATOMS: atom_id res chain seq x y z
N MET A 1 -9.55 15.41 42.61
CA MET A 1 -8.22 14.98 42.09
C MET A 1 -8.22 13.62 41.36
N ALA A 2 -9.15 12.69 41.65
CA ALA A 2 -9.17 11.35 41.02
C ALA A 2 -9.37 11.36 39.48
N LYS A 3 -10.22 12.24 38.94
CA LYS A 3 -10.51 12.32 37.49
C LYS A 3 -9.28 12.64 36.61
N LYS A 4 -8.32 13.42 37.11
CA LYS A 4 -7.08 13.73 36.38
C LYS A 4 -6.11 12.55 36.37
N ARG A 5 -6.09 11.74 37.44
CA ARG A 5 -5.26 10.53 37.54
C ARG A 5 -5.80 9.40 36.68
N THR A 6 -7.11 9.21 36.60
CA THR A 6 -7.71 8.21 35.71
C THR A 6 -7.53 8.57 34.24
N ALA A 7 -7.66 9.83 33.85
CA ALA A 7 -7.37 10.27 32.48
C ALA A 7 -5.89 10.05 32.11
N TYR A 8 -4.97 10.33 33.03
CA TYR A 8 -3.54 10.10 32.82
C TYR A 8 -3.18 8.61 32.74
N LEU A 9 -3.82 7.77 33.55
CA LEU A 9 -3.68 6.30 33.49
C LEU A 9 -4.28 5.71 32.21
N LEU A 10 -5.43 6.21 31.75
CA LEU A 10 -6.02 5.83 30.47
C LEU A 10 -5.14 6.26 29.30
N PHE A 11 -4.55 7.45 29.37
CA PHE A 11 -3.60 7.95 28.39
C PHE A 11 -2.31 7.12 28.37
N LEU A 12 -1.78 6.77 29.54
CA LEU A 12 -0.62 5.87 29.66
C LEU A 12 -0.91 4.46 29.16
N LEU A 13 -2.11 3.91 29.41
CA LEU A 13 -2.55 2.61 28.90
C LEU A 13 -2.78 2.64 27.38
N LEU A 14 -3.24 3.76 26.83
CA LEU A 14 -3.32 4.00 25.37
C LEU A 14 -1.94 4.11 24.72
N ILE A 15 -0.93 4.61 25.44
CA ILE A 15 0.45 4.74 24.94
C ILE A 15 1.25 3.43 25.12
N SER A 16 0.92 2.61 26.13
CA SER A 16 1.65 1.37 26.44
C SER A 16 1.10 0.09 25.78
N ALA A 17 -0.01 0.19 25.04
CA ALA A 17 -0.51 -0.92 24.23
C ALA A 17 0.36 -1.14 22.96
N CYS A 18 1.29 -2.11 23.07
CA CYS A 18 1.91 -2.90 22.00
C CYS A 18 2.66 -2.19 20.84
N ALA A 19 3.98 -2.08 21.05
CA ALA A 19 5.12 -2.30 20.15
C ALA A 19 5.07 -1.91 18.64
N ILE A 20 5.86 -0.86 18.35
CA ILE A 20 7.00 -0.76 17.39
C ILE A 20 6.76 -1.08 15.90
N ASN A 21 6.99 -0.05 15.07
CA ASN A 21 6.96 0.08 13.59
C ASN A 21 5.63 0.44 12.88
N ASN A 22 4.50 0.51 13.58
CA ASN A 22 3.30 1.27 13.22
C ASN A 22 2.50 1.43 14.51
N HIS A 23 2.37 2.64 15.07
CA HIS A 23 1.73 2.82 16.37
C HIS A 23 0.20 2.65 16.25
N GLY A 24 -0.39 1.53 16.69
CA GLY A 24 -1.86 1.31 16.72
C GLY A 24 -2.29 -0.17 16.64
N PHE A 25 -3.59 -0.45 16.60
CA PHE A 25 -4.11 -1.80 16.33
C PHE A 25 -3.90 -2.14 14.85
N VAL A 26 -2.79 -2.80 14.53
CA VAL A 26 -2.42 -3.13 13.15
C VAL A 26 -2.40 -4.64 12.94
N LYS A 27 -3.15 -5.12 11.96
CA LYS A 27 -3.12 -6.50 11.49
C LYS A 27 -2.40 -6.54 10.15
N SER A 28 -1.30 -7.27 10.06
CA SER A 28 -0.58 -7.47 8.80
C SER A 28 -0.65 -8.93 8.37
N ARG A 29 -0.85 -9.17 7.08
CA ARG A 29 -0.77 -10.48 6.43
C ARG A 29 0.15 -10.38 5.23
N TYR A 30 0.91 -11.43 5.00
CA TYR A 30 1.91 -11.48 3.95
C TYR A 30 1.63 -12.67 3.06
N PHE A 31 1.68 -12.46 1.76
CA PHE A 31 1.47 -13.51 0.78
C PHE A 31 2.56 -13.43 -0.28
N GLU A 32 2.84 -14.56 -0.92
CA GLU A 32 3.70 -14.60 -2.11
C GLU A 32 3.10 -15.43 -3.23
N ASN A 33 3.49 -15.11 -4.45
CA ASN A 33 3.40 -15.97 -5.63
C ASN A 33 4.78 -16.04 -6.29
N ASP A 34 4.91 -16.66 -7.46
CA ASP A 34 6.22 -16.82 -8.12
C ASP A 34 6.94 -15.49 -8.41
N ASN A 35 6.17 -14.41 -8.59
CA ASN A 35 6.67 -13.14 -9.13
C ASN A 35 6.72 -11.99 -8.11
N SER A 36 5.95 -12.06 -7.03
CA SER A 36 5.65 -10.92 -6.19
C SER A 36 5.31 -11.30 -4.74
N PHE A 37 5.43 -10.30 -3.87
CA PHE A 37 4.92 -10.35 -2.51
C PHE A 37 3.72 -9.41 -2.40
N LEU A 38 2.65 -9.87 -1.77
CA LEU A 38 1.49 -9.07 -1.42
C LEU A 38 1.48 -8.86 0.09
N VAL A 39 1.40 -7.61 0.53
CA VAL A 39 1.26 -7.25 1.93
C VAL A 39 -0.09 -6.59 2.14
N THR A 40 -0.91 -7.18 3.01
CA THR A 40 -2.16 -6.57 3.45
C THR A 40 -1.99 -6.04 4.86
N GLN A 41 -2.31 -4.77 5.08
CA GLN A 41 -2.25 -4.13 6.38
C GLN A 41 -3.61 -3.49 6.69
N GLU A 42 -4.20 -3.89 7.80
CA GLU A 42 -5.42 -3.29 8.33
C GLU A 42 -5.10 -2.60 9.65
N SER A 43 -5.66 -1.42 9.88
CA SER A 43 -5.35 -0.59 11.04
C SER A 43 -6.61 0.08 11.56
N TRP A 44 -6.77 0.12 12.88
CA TRP A 44 -7.92 0.73 13.56
C TRP A 44 -7.46 1.71 14.64
N GLY A 45 -8.24 2.77 14.83
CA GLY A 45 -7.97 3.81 15.82
C GLY A 45 -7.01 4.88 15.28
N GLY A 46 -6.10 5.36 16.14
CA GLY A 46 -5.10 6.33 15.75
C GLY A 46 -3.77 5.65 15.40
N PHE A 47 -3.21 5.94 14.23
CA PHE A 47 -1.88 5.46 13.88
C PHE A 47 -1.08 6.41 12.99
N ILE A 48 0.25 6.26 13.05
CA ILE A 48 1.20 7.02 12.25
C ILE A 48 1.94 6.05 11.34
N SER A 49 2.00 6.37 10.04
CA SER A 49 2.82 5.66 9.07
C SER A 49 4.01 6.53 8.66
N THR A 50 5.18 5.93 8.60
CA THR A 50 6.43 6.58 8.16
C THR A 50 6.85 6.18 6.75
N GLN A 51 6.16 5.17 6.17
CA GLN A 51 6.48 4.61 4.86
C GLN A 51 6.24 5.63 3.74
N PHE A 52 7.06 5.61 2.70
CA PHE A 52 6.96 6.61 1.63
C PHE A 52 5.62 6.60 0.88
N THR A 53 4.90 5.47 0.88
CA THR A 53 3.63 5.30 0.13
C THR A 53 2.47 5.99 0.83
N ASP A 54 2.44 5.94 2.16
CA ASP A 54 1.30 6.31 2.98
C ASP A 54 1.71 7.14 4.21
N ARG A 55 2.84 7.84 4.14
CA ARG A 55 3.34 8.68 5.24
C ARG A 55 2.27 9.66 5.69
N GLY A 56 1.98 9.66 6.98
CA GLY A 56 0.90 10.45 7.54
C GLY A 56 0.39 9.94 8.87
N LEU A 57 -0.65 10.60 9.35
CA LEU A 57 -1.40 10.23 10.55
C LEU A 57 -2.84 9.92 10.15
N VAL A 58 -3.39 8.85 10.70
CA VAL A 58 -4.80 8.45 10.50
C VAL A 58 -5.48 8.31 11.84
N LEU A 59 -6.70 8.83 11.92
CA LEU A 59 -7.67 8.57 12.98
C LEU A 59 -8.89 7.90 12.34
N GLY A 60 -9.05 6.58 12.54
CA GLY A 60 -10.16 5.80 12.02
C GLY A 60 -9.75 4.40 11.59
N TYR A 61 -10.25 3.95 10.44
CA TYR A 61 -9.91 2.67 9.84
C TYR A 61 -9.07 2.86 8.58
N THR A 62 -8.13 1.95 8.36
CA THR A 62 -7.40 1.89 7.10
C THR A 62 -7.12 0.46 6.70
N LYS A 63 -7.26 0.19 5.40
CA LYS A 63 -6.81 -1.03 4.74
C LYS A 63 -5.87 -0.68 3.60
N ARG A 64 -4.69 -1.28 3.60
CA ARG A 64 -3.68 -1.14 2.56
C ARG A 64 -3.33 -2.50 2.01
N MET A 65 -3.24 -2.61 0.69
CA MET A 65 -2.73 -3.79 -0.01
C MET A 65 -1.60 -3.32 -0.91
N LYS A 66 -0.39 -3.81 -0.70
CA LYS A 66 0.82 -3.38 -1.41
C LYS A 66 1.46 -4.58 -2.08
N ILE A 67 1.82 -4.42 -3.36
CA ILE A 67 2.47 -5.47 -4.16
C ILE A 67 3.92 -5.08 -4.42
N TYR A 68 4.83 -5.95 -4.02
CA TYR A 68 6.28 -5.79 -4.14
C TYR A 68 6.84 -6.83 -5.11
N PRO A 69 7.87 -6.48 -5.89
CA PRO A 69 8.52 -7.45 -6.77
C PRO A 69 9.41 -8.41 -5.99
N LYS A 70 9.44 -9.70 -6.37
CA LYS A 70 10.44 -10.66 -5.86
C LYS A 70 11.84 -10.37 -6.38
N LEU A 71 11.95 -10.04 -7.66
CA LEU A 71 13.22 -9.81 -8.36
C LEU A 71 13.92 -8.53 -7.84
N GLU A 72 15.21 -8.65 -7.52
CA GLU A 72 16.03 -7.55 -7.04
C GLU A 72 16.49 -6.58 -8.14
N ARG A 73 16.73 -5.34 -7.69
CA ARG A 73 17.21 -4.18 -8.43
C ARG A 73 18.50 -4.48 -9.22
N LYS A 74 18.38 -4.73 -10.52
CA LYS A 74 19.36 -4.32 -11.55
C LYS A 74 18.72 -4.14 -12.91
N ASN A 75 17.58 -4.79 -13.15
CA ASN A 75 16.73 -4.45 -14.26
C ASN A 75 15.62 -3.55 -13.75
N ILE A 76 15.54 -2.35 -14.32
CA ILE A 76 14.30 -1.61 -14.44
C ILE A 76 13.21 -2.65 -14.78
N LEU A 77 12.10 -2.65 -14.04
CA LEU A 77 10.99 -3.59 -14.25
C LEU A 77 10.49 -3.36 -15.67
N SER A 78 11.04 -4.09 -16.64
CA SER A 78 10.60 -3.96 -18.02
C SER A 78 9.13 -4.36 -18.08
N ILE A 79 8.36 -3.69 -18.93
CA ILE A 79 6.94 -3.93 -19.11
C ILE A 79 6.63 -5.42 -19.27
N LYS A 80 7.46 -6.15 -20.03
CA LYS A 80 7.30 -7.60 -20.24
C LYS A 80 7.35 -8.38 -18.92
N LYS A 81 8.27 -8.04 -18.03
CA LYS A 81 8.37 -8.67 -16.71
C LYS A 81 7.19 -8.29 -15.82
N PHE A 82 6.78 -7.02 -15.84
CA PHE A 82 5.61 -6.53 -15.12
C PHE A 82 4.32 -7.26 -15.53
N LEU A 83 4.11 -7.45 -16.84
CA LEU A 83 2.94 -8.17 -17.37
C LEU A 83 2.95 -9.67 -17.05
N GLN A 84 4.13 -10.32 -17.03
CA GLN A 84 4.24 -11.72 -16.60
C GLN A 84 3.81 -11.92 -15.14
N GLN A 85 3.99 -10.92 -14.26
CA GLN A 85 3.62 -11.04 -12.85
C GLN A 85 2.09 -11.07 -12.61
N ILE A 86 1.29 -10.59 -13.57
CA ILE A 86 -0.17 -10.46 -13.43
C ILE A 86 -0.89 -11.80 -13.70
N ASN A 87 -0.26 -12.73 -14.39
CA ASN A 87 -0.92 -13.99 -14.80
C ASN A 87 -0.96 -15.07 -13.71
N ASP A 88 -0.23 -14.91 -12.60
CA ASP A 88 -0.20 -15.89 -11.52
C ASP A 88 -0.95 -15.36 -10.29
N ASN A 89 -2.21 -15.76 -10.14
CA ASN A 89 -3.10 -15.30 -9.07
C ASN A 89 -3.01 -16.16 -7.80
N ASN A 90 -2.13 -17.17 -7.76
CA ASN A 90 -2.04 -18.13 -6.66
C ASN A 90 -1.13 -17.60 -5.55
N PHE A 91 -1.66 -16.69 -4.72
CA PHE A 91 -0.97 -16.20 -3.54
C PHE A 91 -1.08 -17.19 -2.37
N VAL A 92 0.05 -17.56 -1.78
CA VAL A 92 0.16 -18.38 -0.57
C VAL A 92 0.55 -17.48 0.61
N GLU A 93 -0.13 -17.64 1.76
CA GLU A 93 0.20 -16.88 2.98
C GLU A 93 1.53 -17.36 3.57
N ILE A 94 2.42 -16.42 3.90
CA ILE A 94 3.76 -16.68 4.43
C ILE A 94 4.02 -15.89 5.71
N SER A 95 5.02 -16.31 6.49
CA SER A 95 5.41 -15.60 7.71
C SER A 95 6.12 -14.27 7.39
N LYS A 96 6.04 -13.31 8.33
CA LYS A 96 6.72 -12.00 8.21
C LYS A 96 8.25 -12.16 8.07
N ASP A 97 8.82 -13.15 8.74
CA ASP A 97 10.28 -13.34 8.84
C ASP A 97 10.89 -13.86 7.53
N GLU A 98 10.06 -14.33 6.60
CA GLU A 98 10.48 -14.83 5.29
C GLU A 98 10.70 -13.70 4.26
N ILE A 99 10.42 -12.43 4.61
CA ILE A 99 10.45 -11.32 3.65
C ILE A 99 11.27 -10.11 4.15
N SER A 100 12.28 -9.73 3.36
CA SER A 100 12.99 -8.46 3.52
C SER A 100 12.46 -7.39 2.58
N PHE A 101 11.82 -6.36 3.15
CA PHE A 101 11.31 -5.19 2.41
C PHE A 101 12.24 -3.97 2.43
N GLU A 102 13.35 -4.00 3.18
CA GLU A 102 14.17 -2.80 3.47
C GLU A 102 14.62 -2.04 2.22
N LYS A 103 14.79 -2.73 1.09
CA LYS A 103 15.19 -2.13 -0.19
C LYS A 103 14.13 -2.24 -1.28
N LYS A 104 12.95 -2.79 -1.00
CA LYS A 104 11.89 -2.97 -2.00
C LYS A 104 10.89 -1.82 -1.94
N LYS A 105 10.50 -1.32 -3.10
CA LYS A 105 9.40 -0.36 -3.22
C LYS A 105 8.22 -1.08 -3.90
N PRO A 106 6.98 -0.93 -3.41
CA PRO A 106 5.84 -1.49 -4.11
C PRO A 106 5.71 -0.84 -5.49
N TYR A 107 5.24 -1.63 -6.45
CA TYR A 107 4.92 -1.17 -7.79
C TYR A 107 3.42 -0.94 -7.94
N ALA A 108 2.57 -1.58 -7.14
CA ALA A 108 1.13 -1.36 -7.13
C ALA A 108 0.61 -1.41 -5.70
N TRP A 109 -0.36 -0.56 -5.37
CA TRP A 109 -1.03 -0.63 -4.08
C TRP A 109 -2.42 0.00 -4.10
N ILE A 110 -3.25 -0.46 -3.16
CA ILE A 110 -4.59 0.05 -2.90
C ILE A 110 -4.64 0.51 -1.45
N GLU A 111 -5.23 1.68 -1.22
CA GLU A 111 -5.45 2.26 0.10
C GLU A 111 -6.94 2.58 0.23
N LYS A 112 -7.52 2.14 1.35
CA LYS A 112 -8.89 2.50 1.75
C LYS A 112 -8.80 3.09 3.15
N ASN A 113 -9.17 4.35 3.28
CA ASN A 113 -9.18 5.07 4.55
C ASN A 113 -10.62 5.45 4.90
N GLN A 114 -10.95 5.38 6.17
CA GLN A 114 -12.21 5.88 6.72
C GLN A 114 -11.89 6.64 8.00
N GLY A 115 -12.24 7.92 8.05
CA GLY A 115 -11.98 8.79 9.20
C GLY A 115 -11.24 10.06 8.79
N ILE A 116 -10.34 10.54 9.64
CA ILE A 116 -9.53 11.74 9.39
C ILE A 116 -8.11 11.30 9.08
N VAL A 117 -7.55 11.80 7.99
CA VAL A 117 -6.19 11.48 7.54
C VAL A 117 -5.41 12.75 7.27
N VAL A 118 -4.21 12.85 7.84
CA VAL A 118 -3.20 13.84 7.49
C VAL A 118 -2.16 13.14 6.63
N HIS A 119 -2.10 13.52 5.36
CA HIS A 119 -1.15 13.01 4.38
C HIS A 119 0.11 13.86 4.38
N ALA A 120 1.26 13.20 4.41
CA ALA A 120 2.58 13.83 4.41
C ALA A 120 3.56 13.04 3.52
N ASN A 121 3.10 12.54 2.37
CA ASN A 121 3.92 11.77 1.44
C ASN A 121 4.09 12.51 0.10
N SER A 122 5.03 12.05 -0.73
CA SER A 122 5.36 12.70 -2.01
C SER A 122 4.26 12.62 -3.06
N LEU A 123 3.25 11.76 -2.86
CA LEU A 123 2.10 11.58 -3.77
C LEU A 123 0.87 12.33 -3.27
N LYS A 124 0.86 12.77 -2.01
CA LYS A 124 -0.23 13.52 -1.39
C LYS A 124 0.24 14.24 -0.12
N THR A 125 -0.06 15.52 -0.06
CA THR A 125 0.09 16.33 1.15
C THR A 125 -1.25 17.02 1.44
N GLY A 126 -1.69 17.03 2.69
CA GLY A 126 -2.94 17.68 3.10
C GLY A 126 -3.82 16.82 4.00
N LEU A 127 -5.05 17.27 4.22
CA LEU A 127 -6.02 16.61 5.11
C LEU A 127 -7.18 16.02 4.31
N SER A 128 -7.62 14.80 4.66
CA SER A 128 -8.91 14.26 4.21
C SER A 128 -9.77 13.82 5.39
N ALA A 129 -11.08 13.89 5.21
CA ALA A 129 -12.08 13.42 6.16
C ALA A 129 -13.16 12.62 5.41
N GLY A 130 -13.61 11.51 5.98
CA GLY A 130 -14.63 10.63 5.38
C GLY A 130 -14.03 9.33 4.83
N ILE A 131 -14.58 8.84 3.72
CA ILE A 131 -14.13 7.60 3.07
C ILE A 131 -13.29 7.98 1.84
N GLU A 132 -12.07 7.46 1.79
CA GLU A 132 -11.15 7.62 0.67
C GLU A 132 -10.71 6.25 0.17
N SER A 133 -10.80 6.02 -1.14
CA SER A 133 -10.23 4.83 -1.78
C SER A 133 -9.30 5.26 -2.90
N ARG A 134 -8.12 4.65 -2.95
CA ARG A 134 -7.10 4.96 -3.94
C ARG A 134 -6.45 3.70 -4.46
N SER A 135 -6.21 3.67 -5.75
CA SER A 135 -5.41 2.64 -6.42
C SER A 135 -4.25 3.34 -7.12
N ILE A 136 -3.03 2.90 -6.83
CA ILE A 136 -1.82 3.49 -7.39
C ILE A 136 -1.04 2.39 -8.09
N LEU A 137 -0.58 2.71 -9.29
CA LEU A 137 0.34 1.90 -10.07
C LEU A 137 1.56 2.76 -10.41
N ARG A 138 2.76 2.28 -10.08
CA ARG A 138 4.02 2.89 -10.47
C ARG A 138 4.46 2.29 -11.80
N ILE A 139 4.45 3.14 -12.81
CA ILE A 139 4.97 2.81 -14.13
C ILE A 139 6.51 2.94 -14.11
N PRO A 140 7.25 2.01 -14.73
CA PRO A 140 8.69 2.12 -14.92
C PRO A 140 9.08 3.42 -15.67
N PRO A 141 10.23 4.04 -15.35
CA PRO A 141 10.65 5.29 -16.00
C PRO A 141 11.07 5.11 -17.47
N ASP A 142 11.37 3.89 -17.91
CA ASP A 142 11.69 3.52 -19.29
C ASP A 142 10.44 3.16 -20.12
N PHE A 143 9.24 3.39 -19.58
CA PHE A 143 7.99 3.15 -20.27
C PHE A 143 7.75 4.18 -21.38
N ASP A 144 7.89 3.74 -22.63
CA ASP A 144 7.55 4.52 -23.83
C ASP A 144 6.32 3.92 -24.53
N GLY A 145 5.14 4.27 -24.02
CA GLY A 145 3.87 3.78 -24.53
C GLY A 145 2.66 4.44 -23.86
N ALA A 146 1.47 3.92 -24.14
CA ALA A 146 0.23 4.31 -23.49
C ALA A 146 -0.28 3.18 -22.60
N PHE A 147 -0.66 3.52 -21.36
CA PHE A 147 -1.39 2.64 -20.46
C PHE A 147 -2.88 2.94 -20.60
N LEU A 148 -3.64 2.01 -21.16
CA LEU A 148 -5.08 2.15 -21.34
C LEU A 148 -5.81 1.43 -20.22
N ILE A 149 -6.64 2.18 -19.48
CA ILE A 149 -7.62 1.62 -18.56
C ILE A 149 -8.99 1.77 -19.21
N THR A 150 -9.58 0.66 -19.63
CA THR A 150 -10.93 0.63 -20.18
C THR A 150 -11.88 0.05 -19.15
N ARG A 151 -13.03 0.69 -18.99
CA ARG A 151 -14.14 0.15 -18.20
C ARG A 151 -15.22 -0.26 -19.18
N ASP A 152 -15.61 -1.54 -19.16
CA ASP A 152 -16.74 -1.98 -19.97
C ASP A 152 -18.08 -1.58 -19.33
N HIS A 153 -19.16 -1.76 -20.08
CA HIS A 153 -20.53 -1.46 -19.65
C HIS A 153 -21.01 -2.35 -18.49
N MET A 154 -20.32 -3.44 -18.18
CA MET A 154 -20.57 -4.30 -17.03
C MET A 154 -19.74 -3.90 -15.80
N GLY A 155 -18.92 -2.84 -15.91
CA GLY A 155 -18.07 -2.34 -14.84
C GLY A 155 -16.73 -3.08 -14.72
N SER A 156 -16.43 -4.05 -15.58
CA SER A 156 -15.14 -4.72 -15.59
C SER A 156 -14.06 -3.74 -16.04
N ILE A 157 -12.94 -3.73 -15.32
CA ILE A 157 -11.79 -2.90 -15.62
C ILE A 157 -10.78 -3.76 -16.37
N LYS A 158 -10.42 -3.36 -17.59
CA LYS A 158 -9.33 -3.95 -18.37
C LYS A 158 -8.19 -2.94 -18.46
N ALA A 159 -7.00 -3.38 -18.09
CA ALA A 159 -5.77 -2.63 -18.29
C ALA A 159 -5.01 -3.24 -19.47
N SER A 160 -4.61 -2.40 -20.43
CA SER A 160 -3.76 -2.80 -21.55
C SER A 160 -2.64 -1.80 -21.76
N ILE A 161 -1.58 -2.25 -22.45
CA ILE A 161 -0.43 -1.43 -22.80
C ILE A 161 -0.34 -1.38 -24.31
N GLN A 162 -0.19 -0.18 -24.85
CA GLN A 162 0.11 0.05 -26.25
C GLN A 162 1.51 0.68 -26.32
N SER A 163 2.52 -0.09 -26.74
CA SER A 163 3.84 0.46 -27.05
C SER A 163 3.73 1.45 -28.21
N SER A 164 4.58 2.49 -28.22
CA SER A 164 4.46 3.62 -29.16
C SER A 164 4.13 3.20 -30.59
N ILE A 165 3.20 3.95 -31.19
CA ILE A 165 2.85 3.86 -32.61
C ILE A 165 4.14 4.18 -33.37
N GLN A 166 4.72 3.19 -34.06
CA GLN A 166 5.79 3.46 -35.01
C GLN A 166 5.29 4.52 -35.99
N GLN A 167 5.82 5.74 -35.90
CA GLN A 167 5.73 6.71 -36.98
C GLN A 167 6.54 6.09 -38.13
N HIS A 168 5.81 5.59 -39.13
CA HIS A 168 6.36 5.29 -40.45
C HIS A 168 6.85 6.57 -41.12
#